data_AF-A0A7C2YHI9-F1
#
_entry.id   AF-A0A7C2YHI9-F1
#
_cell.length_a   1.000
_cell.length_b   1.000
_cell.length_c   1.000
_cell.angle_alpha   90.00
_cell.angle_beta   90.00
_cell.angle_gamma   90.00
#
_symmetry.space_group_name_H-M   'P 1'
#
loop_
_entity.id
_entity.type
_entity.pdbx_description
1 polymer ?
#
loop_
_entity_poly.entity_id
_entity_poly.type
_entity_poly.pdbx_seq_one_letter_code
_entity_poly.pdbx_strand_id
1 'polypeptide(L)'
;MQRAWQSCREGLAICRREESARQKALEFSCRAHAIAPTHMQRWIEILQGKHADHVNALFRVESFFGLPLPEQAWWDQLIQSAPFAPVLVKQKTKGKEQKENNEKQTHMTLEQFDHICRAAAAVAGVNKVYVFGANAIIPWLFQMGYQIPLPDFAPSRELDVSVGDEKMDTLIDGSIGELSAFDQTFSVYAHAVSLAAFQAPANWQQRTGKRVEPVSGVEIIVPHPHDLIISKLAAGRPKDFDFAASVARFFPMPHNVLNELVNEFRAAHPQAEAVLRANVEIWKSKILTNANKKG
;
A
#
# COMPACT_ATOMS: atom_id res chain seq x y z
N MET A 1 13.19 -11.58 12.01
CA MET A 1 12.97 -11.55 13.47
C MET A 1 11.72 -10.76 13.87
N GLN A 2 11.60 -9.48 13.48
CA GLN A 2 10.48 -8.62 13.90
C GLN A 2 9.07 -9.12 13.53
N ARG A 3 8.87 -9.66 12.32
CA ARG A 3 7.57 -10.25 11.91
C ARG A 3 7.19 -11.49 12.74
N ALA A 4 8.16 -12.40 12.95
CA ALA A 4 7.94 -13.61 13.75
C ALA A 4 7.65 -13.25 15.22
N TRP A 5 8.35 -12.24 15.76
CA TRP A 5 8.09 -11.67 17.07
C TRP A 5 6.66 -11.12 17.20
N GLN A 6 6.21 -10.30 16.24
CA GLN A 6 4.84 -9.76 16.23
C GLN A 6 3.80 -10.89 16.18
N SER A 7 3.97 -11.86 15.29
CA SER A 7 3.07 -13.02 15.17
C SER A 7 3.01 -13.85 16.46
N CYS A 8 4.16 -14.04 17.11
CA CYS A 8 4.26 -14.72 18.41
C CYS A 8 3.49 -13.98 19.50
N ARG A 9 3.69 -12.65 19.62
CA ARG A 9 2.98 -11.80 20.59
C ARG A 9 1.48 -11.82 20.38
N GLU A 10 1.05 -11.65 19.13
CA GLU A 10 -0.36 -11.65 18.76
C GLU A 10 -1.02 -13.00 19.06
N GLY A 11 -0.39 -14.10 18.64
CA GLY A 11 -0.88 -15.44 18.89
C GLY A 11 -1.03 -15.77 20.37
N LEU A 12 -0.01 -15.45 21.19
CA LEU A 12 -0.08 -15.61 22.64
C LEU A 12 -1.18 -14.74 23.27
N ALA A 13 -1.35 -13.49 22.81
CA ALA A 13 -2.39 -12.59 23.31
C ALA A 13 -3.80 -13.15 23.04
N ILE A 14 -4.00 -13.74 21.86
CA ILE A 14 -5.27 -14.40 21.50
C ILE A 14 -5.46 -15.64 22.38
N CYS A 15 -4.46 -16.51 22.52
CA CYS A 15 -4.56 -17.70 23.37
C CYS A 15 -4.81 -17.37 24.85
N ARG A 16 -4.37 -16.22 25.37
CA ARG A 16 -4.70 -15.75 26.73
C ARG A 16 -6.17 -15.36 26.91
N ARG A 17 -6.81 -14.88 25.85
CA ARG A 17 -8.20 -14.38 25.88
C ARG A 17 -9.21 -15.43 25.42
N GLU A 18 -8.80 -16.33 24.54
CA GLU A 18 -9.67 -17.30 23.88
C GLU A 18 -9.17 -18.74 24.11
N GLU A 19 -9.87 -19.48 24.96
CA GLU A 19 -9.56 -20.89 25.23
C GLU A 19 -9.60 -21.74 23.96
N SER A 20 -10.57 -21.50 23.08
CA SER A 20 -10.69 -22.21 21.81
C SER A 20 -9.54 -21.93 20.82
N ALA A 21 -8.81 -20.82 21.00
CA ALA A 21 -7.62 -20.52 20.21
C ALA A 21 -6.40 -21.21 20.81
N ARG A 22 -6.27 -21.18 22.13
CA ARG A 22 -5.26 -21.93 22.88
C ARG A 22 -5.30 -23.42 22.55
N GLN A 23 -6.50 -24.02 22.51
CA GLN A 23 -6.68 -25.43 22.17
C GLN A 23 -6.23 -25.75 20.74
N LYS A 24 -6.46 -24.87 19.76
CA LYS A 24 -6.01 -25.08 18.37
C LYS A 24 -4.50 -24.97 18.21
N ALA A 25 -3.89 -24.01 18.89
CA ALA A 25 -2.43 -23.90 18.93
C ALA A 25 -1.83 -25.15 19.58
N LEU A 26 -2.48 -25.69 20.62
CA LEU A 26 -2.07 -26.93 21.28
C LEU A 26 -2.17 -28.13 20.31
N GLU A 27 -3.31 -28.32 19.64
CA GLU A 27 -3.51 -29.39 18.65
C GLU A 27 -2.52 -29.31 17.49
N PHE A 28 -2.22 -28.10 17.00
CA PHE A 28 -1.21 -27.90 15.99
C PHE A 28 0.18 -28.27 16.50
N SER A 29 0.54 -27.81 17.70
CA SER A 29 1.84 -28.10 18.32
C SER A 29 2.00 -29.61 18.54
N CYS A 30 0.97 -30.31 19.00
CA CYS A 30 0.97 -31.77 19.17
C CYS A 30 1.18 -32.51 17.85
N ARG A 31 0.53 -32.07 16.75
CA ARG A 31 0.75 -32.68 15.42
C ARG A 31 2.15 -32.40 14.89
N ALA A 32 2.64 -31.17 15.06
CA ALA A 32 3.97 -30.77 14.62
C ALA A 32 5.10 -31.34 15.48
N HIS A 33 4.80 -31.83 16.69
CA HIS A 33 5.77 -32.44 17.60
C HIS A 33 6.50 -33.65 16.99
N ALA A 34 5.83 -34.42 16.14
CA ALA A 34 6.47 -35.54 15.42
C ALA A 34 7.59 -35.09 14.47
N ILE A 35 7.57 -33.83 14.02
CA ILE A 35 8.51 -33.27 13.04
C ILE A 35 9.58 -32.41 13.72
N ALA A 36 9.22 -31.67 14.77
CA ALA A 36 10.11 -30.79 15.52
C ALA A 36 9.90 -30.93 17.04
N PRO A 37 10.35 -32.05 17.65
CA PRO A 37 9.94 -32.44 19.00
C PRO A 37 10.38 -31.46 20.09
N THR A 38 11.61 -30.96 20.05
CA THR A 38 12.17 -30.06 21.08
C THR A 38 11.46 -28.71 21.14
N HIS A 39 11.27 -28.04 20.00
CA HIS A 39 10.61 -26.73 19.95
C HIS A 39 9.12 -26.84 20.24
N MET A 40 8.44 -27.84 19.66
CA MET A 40 7.00 -28.00 19.85
C MET A 40 6.63 -28.46 21.26
N GLN A 41 7.48 -29.26 21.91
CA GLN A 41 7.30 -29.58 23.34
C GLN A 41 7.28 -28.31 24.19
N ARG A 42 8.23 -27.39 23.95
CA ARG A 42 8.30 -26.12 24.68
C ARG A 42 7.08 -25.24 24.41
N TRP A 43 6.58 -25.21 23.18
CA TRP A 43 5.32 -24.53 22.85
C TRP A 43 4.10 -25.13 23.54
N ILE A 44 4.00 -26.45 23.63
CA ILE A 44 2.94 -27.13 24.39
C ILE A 44 2.97 -26.71 25.86
N GLU A 45 4.15 -26.68 26.48
CA GLU A 45 4.32 -26.24 27.87
C GLU A 45 3.94 -24.76 28.07
N ILE A 46 4.32 -23.89 27.14
CA ILE A 46 3.93 -22.47 27.14
C ILE A 46 2.40 -22.34 27.10
N LEU A 47 1.74 -23.06 26.19
CA LEU A 47 0.28 -23.04 26.03
C LEU A 47 -0.47 -23.66 27.21
N GLN A 48 0.17 -24.57 27.95
CA GLN A 48 -0.32 -25.13 29.22
C GLN A 48 -0.06 -24.21 30.42
N GLY A 49 0.63 -23.09 30.24
CA GLY A 49 0.88 -22.09 31.28
C GLY A 49 2.11 -22.35 32.15
N LYS A 50 2.98 -23.29 31.80
CA LYS A 50 4.18 -23.65 32.60
C LYS A 50 5.29 -22.60 32.56
N HIS A 51 5.24 -21.67 31.61
CA HIS A 51 6.27 -20.64 31.36
C HIS A 51 5.67 -19.21 31.43
N ALA A 52 4.80 -18.95 32.41
CA ALA A 52 4.04 -17.71 32.51
C ALA A 52 4.92 -16.45 32.62
N ASP A 53 6.07 -16.53 33.29
CA ASP A 53 6.98 -15.39 33.48
C ASP A 53 7.61 -14.93 32.17
N HIS A 54 8.10 -15.86 31.34
CA HIS A 54 8.62 -15.57 30.00
C HIS A 54 7.55 -14.95 29.10
N VAL A 55 6.32 -15.49 29.15
CA VAL A 55 5.18 -14.95 28.40
C VAL A 55 4.83 -13.54 28.85
N ASN A 56 4.85 -13.27 30.15
CA ASN A 56 4.56 -11.94 30.69
C ASN A 56 5.65 -10.93 30.31
N ALA A 57 6.93 -11.31 30.31
CA ALA A 57 8.03 -10.44 29.90
C ALA A 57 7.86 -9.96 28.44
N LEU A 58 7.43 -10.85 27.54
CA LEU A 58 7.18 -10.57 26.13
C LEU A 58 6.07 -9.52 25.89
N PHE A 59 5.14 -9.34 26.83
CA PHE A 59 4.11 -8.30 26.73
C PHE A 59 4.55 -6.91 27.23
N ARG A 60 5.70 -6.81 27.92
CA ARG A 60 6.20 -5.54 28.47
C ARG A 60 6.98 -4.70 27.46
N VAL A 61 7.37 -5.29 26.33
CA VAL A 61 8.21 -4.65 25.32
C VAL A 61 7.61 -4.81 23.93
N GLU A 62 7.77 -3.80 23.09
CA GLU A 62 7.22 -3.82 21.72
C GLU A 62 8.12 -4.55 20.73
N SER A 63 9.43 -4.45 20.92
CA SER A 63 10.47 -5.06 20.09
C SER A 63 11.16 -6.20 20.82
N PHE A 64 11.55 -7.24 20.08
CA PHE A 64 12.37 -8.35 20.59
C PHE A 64 13.65 -7.86 21.27
N PHE A 65 14.32 -6.88 20.67
CA PHE A 65 15.56 -6.31 21.21
C PHE A 65 15.35 -5.45 22.47
N GLY A 66 14.09 -5.18 22.85
CA GLY A 66 13.75 -4.53 24.12
C GLY A 66 13.76 -5.48 25.32
N LEU A 67 13.80 -6.81 25.10
CA LEU A 67 13.88 -7.79 26.17
C LEU A 67 15.25 -7.77 26.86
N PRO A 68 15.35 -8.13 28.16
CA PRO A 68 16.64 -8.47 28.76
C PRO A 68 17.35 -9.60 28.01
N LEU A 69 18.69 -9.60 27.95
CA LEU A 69 19.46 -10.59 27.19
C LEU A 69 19.12 -12.06 27.51
N PRO A 70 18.86 -12.47 28.77
CA PRO A 70 18.43 -13.84 29.06
C PRO A 70 17.08 -14.20 28.42
N GLU A 71 16.14 -13.26 28.37
CA GLU A 71 14.84 -13.44 27.71
C GLU A 71 14.99 -13.46 26.19
N GLN A 72 15.87 -12.64 25.63
CA GLN A 72 16.19 -12.68 24.19
C GLN A 72 16.72 -14.07 23.81
N ALA A 73 17.71 -14.59 24.55
CA ALA A 73 18.29 -15.91 24.28
C ALA A 73 17.25 -17.04 24.39
N TRP A 74 16.32 -16.94 25.34
CA TRP A 74 15.25 -17.92 25.52
C TRP A 74 14.26 -17.91 24.36
N TRP A 75 13.83 -16.72 23.94
CA TRP A 75 12.83 -16.56 22.89
C TRP A 75 13.38 -16.75 21.47
N ASP A 76 14.66 -16.45 21.22
CA ASP A 76 15.32 -16.60 19.91
C ASP A 76 15.17 -18.03 19.34
N GLN A 77 15.26 -19.02 20.23
CA GLN A 77 15.11 -20.44 19.89
C GLN A 77 13.69 -20.85 19.51
N LEU A 78 12.68 -20.02 19.82
CA LEU A 78 11.26 -20.40 19.76
C LEU A 78 10.46 -19.58 18.76
N ILE A 79 10.71 -18.27 18.68
CA ILE A 79 9.87 -17.30 17.95
C ILE A 79 9.60 -17.72 16.50
N GLN A 80 10.59 -18.28 15.81
CA GLN A 80 10.46 -18.68 14.41
C GLN A 80 9.52 -19.89 14.20
N SER A 81 9.24 -20.64 15.27
CA SER A 81 8.43 -21.86 15.26
C SER A 81 7.05 -21.67 15.91
N ALA A 82 6.62 -20.42 16.10
CA ALA A 82 5.40 -20.12 16.85
C ALA A 82 4.15 -20.79 16.21
N PRO A 83 3.37 -21.57 16.98
CA PRO A 83 2.31 -22.44 16.45
C PRO A 83 0.99 -21.70 16.19
N PHE A 84 1.06 -20.40 15.90
CA PHE A 84 -0.12 -19.53 15.88
C PHE A 84 -0.72 -19.33 14.50
N ALA A 85 -0.12 -19.87 13.43
CA ALA A 85 -0.72 -19.87 12.10
C ALA A 85 -2.22 -20.27 12.11
N PRO A 86 -2.66 -21.41 12.70
CA PRO A 86 -4.08 -21.78 12.74
C PRO A 86 -4.96 -20.87 13.61
N VAL A 87 -4.38 -20.16 14.57
CA VAL A 87 -5.08 -19.19 15.43
C VAL A 87 -5.30 -17.88 14.69
N LEU A 88 -4.24 -17.36 14.07
CA LEU A 88 -4.22 -16.10 13.33
C LEU A 88 -5.03 -16.21 12.02
N VAL A 89 -5.17 -17.41 11.44
CA VAL A 89 -6.04 -17.68 10.29
C VAL A 89 -7.53 -17.63 10.66
N LYS A 90 -7.93 -18.02 11.90
CA LYS A 90 -9.35 -17.98 12.33
C LYS A 90 -9.85 -16.57 12.63
N GLN A 91 -8.98 -15.61 12.97
CA GLN A 91 -9.37 -14.20 13.06
C GLN A 91 -9.63 -13.57 11.68
N LYS A 92 -9.00 -14.08 10.61
CA LYS A 92 -9.34 -13.71 9.21
C LYS A 92 -10.72 -14.23 8.76
N THR A 93 -11.33 -15.19 9.47
CA THR A 93 -12.64 -15.78 9.13
C THR A 93 -13.77 -15.34 10.05
N LYS A 94 -13.54 -15.15 11.36
CA LYS A 94 -14.53 -14.51 12.25
C LYS A 94 -14.65 -12.99 12.05
N GLY A 95 -13.59 -12.34 11.55
CA GLY A 95 -13.63 -10.96 11.08
C GLY A 95 -14.35 -10.76 9.74
N LYS A 96 -14.94 -11.81 9.13
CA LYS A 96 -15.76 -11.69 7.91
C LYS A 96 -17.23 -11.39 8.19
N GLU A 97 -17.81 -11.92 9.27
CA GLU A 97 -19.24 -11.71 9.58
C GLU A 97 -19.52 -10.36 10.27
N GLN A 98 -18.54 -9.75 10.95
CA GLN A 98 -18.64 -8.36 11.41
C GLN A 98 -18.12 -7.32 10.39
N LYS A 99 -17.58 -7.77 9.25
CA LYS A 99 -17.17 -6.92 8.11
C LYS A 99 -18.27 -6.68 7.07
N GLU A 100 -19.48 -7.21 7.28
CA GLU A 100 -20.64 -6.82 6.47
C GLU A 100 -21.24 -5.47 6.89
N ASN A 101 -20.85 -4.92 8.05
CA ASN A 101 -21.33 -3.62 8.55
C ASN A 101 -20.23 -2.56 8.75
N ASN A 102 -19.01 -2.78 8.24
CA ASN A 102 -18.02 -1.70 8.12
C ASN A 102 -17.41 -1.80 6.72
N GLU A 103 -17.61 -0.74 5.94
CA GLU A 103 -17.08 -0.55 4.60
C GLU A 103 -15.66 -1.12 4.48
N LYS A 104 -15.45 -1.97 3.47
CA LYS A 104 -14.13 -2.45 3.06
C LYS A 104 -13.20 -1.25 2.94
N GLN A 105 -12.33 -1.02 3.92
CA GLN A 105 -11.28 -0.01 3.81
C GLN A 105 -10.24 -0.53 2.80
N THR A 106 -10.42 -0.13 1.55
CA THR A 106 -9.70 -0.58 0.34
C THR A 106 -8.76 0.51 -0.14
N HIS A 107 -7.87 0.96 0.73
CA HIS A 107 -6.93 2.02 0.36
C HIS A 107 -5.52 1.46 0.25
N MET A 108 -4.91 1.65 -0.91
CA MET A 108 -3.51 1.34 -1.17
C MET A 108 -2.59 2.03 -0.17
N THR A 109 -1.73 1.23 0.47
CA THR A 109 -0.61 1.72 1.29
C THR A 109 0.64 1.91 0.45
N LEU A 110 1.68 2.55 1.01
CA LEU A 110 2.98 2.68 0.35
C LEU A 110 3.63 1.30 0.11
N GLU A 111 3.49 0.37 1.05
CA GLU A 111 4.01 -1.00 0.89
C GLU A 111 3.29 -1.75 -0.23
N GLN A 112 1.98 -1.52 -0.38
CA GLN A 112 1.21 -2.10 -1.49
C GLN A 112 1.61 -1.47 -2.83
N PHE A 113 1.81 -0.15 -2.87
CA PHE A 113 2.35 0.57 -4.02
C PHE A 113 3.72 0.00 -4.45
N ASP A 114 4.65 -0.12 -3.50
CA ASP A 114 5.99 -0.67 -3.72
C ASP A 114 5.92 -2.14 -4.19
N HIS A 115 5.00 -2.93 -3.61
CA HIS A 115 4.80 -4.32 -4.00
C HIS A 115 4.32 -4.46 -5.45
N ILE A 116 3.37 -3.65 -5.89
CA ILE A 116 2.90 -3.67 -7.29
C ILE A 116 4.06 -3.29 -8.21
N CYS A 117 4.81 -2.23 -7.91
CA CYS A 117 5.94 -1.81 -8.75
C CYS A 117 7.01 -2.89 -8.86
N ARG A 118 7.39 -3.51 -7.74
CA ARG A 118 8.35 -4.62 -7.73
C ARG A 118 7.85 -5.85 -8.50
N ALA A 119 6.56 -6.18 -8.37
CA ALA A 119 5.96 -7.28 -9.10
C ALA A 119 5.89 -7.01 -10.61
N ALA A 120 5.50 -5.80 -11.01
CA ALA A 120 5.41 -5.41 -12.42
C ALA A 120 6.80 -5.45 -13.10
N ALA A 121 7.81 -4.91 -12.42
CA ALA A 121 9.20 -4.98 -12.85
C ALA A 121 9.69 -6.42 -13.02
N ALA A 122 9.36 -7.31 -12.07
CA ALA A 122 9.73 -8.73 -12.14
C ALA A 122 9.04 -9.47 -13.30
N VAL A 123 7.75 -9.20 -13.55
CA VAL A 123 6.99 -9.76 -14.67
C VAL A 123 7.59 -9.34 -16.01
N ALA A 124 7.95 -8.07 -16.15
CA ALA A 124 8.52 -7.51 -17.38
C ALA A 124 10.03 -7.73 -17.53
N GLY A 125 10.73 -8.20 -16.49
CA GLY A 125 12.18 -8.37 -16.51
C GLY A 125 12.96 -7.05 -16.61
N VAL A 126 12.42 -5.96 -16.03
CA VAL A 126 13.01 -4.62 -16.06
C VAL A 126 13.34 -4.12 -14.65
N ASN A 127 14.07 -3.02 -14.54
CA ASN A 127 14.40 -2.37 -13.27
C ASN A 127 13.78 -0.97 -13.11
N LYS A 128 12.90 -0.55 -14.03
CA LYS A 128 12.26 0.77 -14.03
C LYS A 128 10.78 0.64 -14.34
N VAL A 129 9.94 1.32 -13.55
CA VAL A 129 8.47 1.35 -13.70
C VAL A 129 7.99 2.80 -13.65
N TYR A 130 7.16 3.19 -14.60
CA TYR A 130 6.42 4.45 -14.56
C TYR A 130 5.07 4.23 -13.90
N VAL A 131 4.65 5.15 -13.04
CA VAL A 131 3.39 5.07 -12.32
C VAL A 131 2.57 6.33 -12.57
N PHE A 132 1.30 6.14 -12.90
CA PHE A 132 0.36 7.19 -13.28
C PHE A 132 -0.89 7.17 -12.38
N GLY A 133 -1.90 7.92 -12.80
CA GLY A 133 -3.18 7.92 -12.11
C GLY A 133 -3.17 8.67 -10.79
N ALA A 134 -4.19 8.43 -9.97
CA ALA A 134 -4.33 9.12 -8.69
C ALA A 134 -3.26 8.65 -7.68
N ASN A 135 -2.93 7.36 -7.70
CA ASN A 135 -2.01 6.75 -6.73
C ASN A 135 -0.53 7.12 -6.97
N ALA A 136 -0.18 7.72 -8.12
CA ALA A 136 1.14 8.32 -8.36
C ALA A 136 1.50 9.47 -7.38
N ILE A 137 0.52 10.01 -6.64
CA ILE A 137 0.76 11.01 -5.60
C ILE A 137 1.38 10.43 -4.32
N ILE A 138 1.26 9.12 -4.09
CA ILE A 138 1.66 8.46 -2.84
C ILE A 138 3.14 8.68 -2.49
N PRO A 139 4.11 8.49 -3.41
CA PRO A 139 5.53 8.76 -3.13
C PRO A 139 5.80 10.21 -2.70
N TRP A 140 5.11 11.17 -3.32
CA TRP A 140 5.26 12.59 -3.00
C TRP A 140 4.75 12.93 -1.59
N LEU A 141 3.58 12.40 -1.23
CA LEU A 141 3.02 12.60 0.11
C LEU A 141 3.89 11.94 1.19
N PHE A 142 4.40 10.73 0.92
CA PHE A 142 5.35 10.06 1.81
C PHE A 142 6.62 10.88 2.02
N GLN A 143 7.18 11.46 0.95
CA GLN A 143 8.37 12.32 1.04
C GLN A 143 8.11 13.58 1.89
N MET A 144 6.89 14.10 1.90
CA MET A 144 6.47 15.21 2.77
C MET A 144 6.19 14.78 4.23
N GLY A 145 6.33 13.49 4.56
CA GLY A 145 6.12 12.96 5.90
C GLY A 145 4.67 12.56 6.22
N TYR A 146 3.78 12.52 5.22
CA TYR A 146 2.41 12.06 5.42
C TYR A 146 2.31 10.54 5.46
N GLN A 147 1.45 10.02 6.35
CA GLN A 147 1.05 8.63 6.36
C GLN A 147 -0.20 8.45 5.47
N ILE A 148 -0.16 7.44 4.61
CA ILE A 148 -1.23 7.10 3.66
C ILE A 148 -2.00 5.88 4.20
N PRO A 149 -3.35 5.84 4.11
CA PRO A 149 -4.25 6.80 3.48
C PRO A 149 -4.47 8.09 4.27
N LEU A 150 -4.81 9.18 3.57
CA LEU A 150 -5.20 10.45 4.21
C LEU A 150 -6.73 10.54 4.35
N PRO A 151 -7.27 11.28 5.32
CA PRO A 151 -8.73 11.41 5.49
C PRO A 151 -9.47 11.90 4.24
N ASP A 152 -8.87 12.83 3.48
CA ASP A 152 -9.47 13.45 2.28
C ASP A 152 -8.92 12.87 0.96
N PHE A 153 -8.08 11.84 1.05
CA PHE A 153 -7.53 11.15 -0.11
C PHE A 153 -7.54 9.65 0.19
N ALA A 154 -8.53 8.99 -0.39
CA ALA A 154 -8.74 7.55 -0.33
C ALA A 154 -8.14 6.91 -1.60
N PRO A 155 -6.88 6.40 -1.54
CA PRO A 155 -6.30 5.62 -2.62
C PRO A 155 -7.26 4.51 -3.06
N SER A 156 -7.30 4.24 -4.35
CA SER A 156 -7.99 3.09 -4.90
C SER A 156 -7.07 1.85 -4.90
N ARG A 157 -7.59 0.68 -5.30
CA ARG A 157 -6.84 -0.60 -5.24
C ARG A 157 -5.88 -0.78 -6.41
N GLU A 158 -6.19 -0.17 -7.53
CA GLU A 158 -5.43 -0.24 -8.77
C GLU A 158 -4.21 0.69 -8.72
N LEU A 159 -3.11 0.26 -9.35
CA LEU A 159 -1.99 1.13 -9.66
C LEU A 159 -1.79 1.19 -11.17
N ASP A 160 -1.98 2.36 -11.76
CA ASP A 160 -1.71 2.58 -13.17
C ASP A 160 -0.19 2.53 -13.41
N VAL A 161 0.30 1.51 -14.11
CA VAL A 161 1.74 1.28 -14.34
C VAL A 161 2.07 1.11 -15.81
N SER A 162 3.30 1.47 -16.19
CA SER A 162 3.88 1.15 -17.49
C SER A 162 5.38 0.88 -17.36
N VAL A 163 5.89 -0.04 -18.16
CA VAL A 163 7.34 -0.24 -18.36
C VAL A 163 7.84 0.35 -19.68
N GLY A 164 6.97 0.98 -20.46
CA GLY A 164 7.30 1.61 -21.74
C GLY A 164 7.42 0.61 -22.91
N ASP A 165 6.96 -0.63 -22.72
CA ASP A 165 6.84 -1.64 -23.77
C ASP A 165 5.43 -2.25 -23.71
N GLU A 166 4.65 -2.09 -24.78
CA GLU A 166 3.23 -2.48 -24.80
C GLU A 166 3.01 -3.98 -24.61
N LYS A 167 3.95 -4.83 -25.07
CA LYS A 167 3.85 -6.29 -24.89
C LYS A 167 4.07 -6.66 -23.44
N MET A 168 5.04 -6.01 -22.80
CA MET A 168 5.31 -6.21 -21.37
C MET A 168 4.21 -5.63 -20.50
N ASP A 169 3.65 -4.48 -20.84
CA ASP A 169 2.49 -3.90 -20.17
C ASP A 169 1.29 -4.85 -20.24
N THR A 170 1.01 -5.44 -21.41
CA THR A 170 -0.03 -6.48 -21.56
C THR A 170 0.26 -7.71 -20.68
N LEU A 171 1.52 -8.14 -20.58
CA LEU A 171 1.91 -9.26 -19.73
C LEU A 171 1.73 -8.95 -18.23
N ILE A 172 2.03 -7.71 -17.81
CA ILE A 172 1.80 -7.22 -16.45
C ILE A 172 0.31 -7.31 -16.11
N ASP A 173 -0.57 -6.79 -16.97
CA ASP A 173 -2.01 -6.81 -16.76
C ASP A 173 -2.54 -8.24 -16.64
N GLY A 174 -2.10 -9.14 -17.53
CA GLY A 174 -2.49 -10.55 -17.48
C GLY A 174 -1.96 -11.32 -16.25
N SER A 175 -0.82 -10.91 -15.70
CA SER A 175 -0.15 -11.64 -14.60
C SER A 175 -0.54 -11.15 -13.21
N ILE A 176 -0.62 -9.82 -13.04
CA ILE A 176 -0.83 -9.16 -11.76
C ILE A 176 -1.92 -8.07 -11.80
N GLY A 177 -2.74 -8.08 -12.85
CA GLY A 177 -3.90 -7.18 -12.99
C GLY A 177 -5.14 -7.65 -12.26
N GLU A 178 -6.27 -7.03 -12.58
CA GLU A 178 -7.54 -7.29 -11.90
C GLU A 178 -7.95 -8.77 -12.00
N LEU A 179 -8.49 -9.33 -10.91
CA LEU A 179 -8.89 -10.74 -10.80
C LEU A 179 -7.75 -11.78 -10.88
N SER A 180 -6.49 -11.36 -11.05
CA SER A 180 -5.33 -12.25 -11.00
C SER A 180 -5.15 -12.88 -9.62
N ALA A 181 -4.32 -13.93 -9.53
CA ALA A 181 -3.91 -14.50 -8.25
C ALA A 181 -3.23 -13.45 -7.33
N PHE A 182 -2.56 -12.46 -7.92
CA PHE A 182 -1.98 -11.33 -7.19
C PHE A 182 -3.07 -10.47 -6.54
N ASP A 183 -4.08 -10.05 -7.30
CA ASP A 183 -5.23 -9.28 -6.78
C ASP A 183 -5.97 -10.04 -5.68
N GLN A 184 -6.27 -11.32 -5.92
CA GLN A 184 -6.98 -12.16 -4.94
C GLN A 184 -6.19 -12.32 -3.63
N THR A 185 -4.85 -12.34 -3.72
CA THR A 185 -3.96 -12.54 -2.56
C THR A 185 -3.71 -11.23 -1.81
N PHE A 186 -3.46 -10.13 -2.51
CA PHE A 186 -3.00 -8.86 -1.92
C PHE A 186 -4.04 -7.75 -1.90
N SER A 187 -5.20 -7.98 -2.54
CA SER A 187 -6.31 -7.04 -2.64
C SER A 187 -5.95 -5.70 -3.32
N VAL A 188 -4.92 -5.71 -4.14
CA VAL A 188 -4.44 -4.62 -4.99
C VAL A 188 -3.90 -5.21 -6.28
N TYR A 189 -3.90 -4.44 -7.35
CA TYR A 189 -3.50 -4.93 -8.68
C TYR A 189 -2.84 -3.84 -9.53
N ALA A 190 -2.04 -4.27 -10.50
CA ALA A 190 -1.54 -3.38 -11.55
C ALA A 190 -2.62 -3.14 -12.59
N HIS A 191 -2.83 -1.91 -13.02
CA HIS A 191 -3.56 -1.62 -14.23
C HIS A 191 -2.55 -1.14 -15.27
N ALA A 192 -2.20 -1.99 -16.22
CA ALA A 192 -1.18 -1.61 -17.19
C ALA A 192 -1.76 -0.58 -18.16
N VAL A 193 -1.09 0.56 -18.28
CA VAL A 193 -1.48 1.65 -19.17
C VAL A 193 -0.33 1.96 -20.11
N SER A 194 -0.63 2.28 -21.37
CA SER A 194 0.42 2.75 -22.28
C SER A 194 0.97 4.10 -21.78
N LEU A 195 2.29 4.27 -21.82
CA LEU A 195 2.94 5.54 -21.53
C LEU A 195 2.37 6.70 -22.38
N ALA A 196 1.95 6.41 -23.62
CA ALA A 196 1.34 7.39 -24.52
C ALA A 196 -0.10 7.78 -24.13
N ALA A 197 -0.77 6.98 -23.31
CA ALA A 197 -2.12 7.27 -22.82
C ALA A 197 -2.13 8.35 -21.73
N PHE A 198 -0.97 8.65 -21.13
CA PHE A 198 -0.84 9.71 -20.14
C PHE A 198 -0.88 11.09 -20.82
N GLN A 199 -2.09 11.64 -20.95
CA GLN A 199 -2.30 12.99 -21.46
C GLN A 199 -1.79 14.01 -20.43
N ALA A 200 -0.71 14.71 -20.74
CA ALA A 200 -0.01 15.59 -19.82
C ALA A 200 0.71 16.72 -20.56
N PRO A 201 1.16 17.77 -19.85
CA PRO A 201 1.99 18.82 -20.44
C PRO A 201 3.24 18.26 -21.17
N ALA A 202 3.61 18.85 -22.31
CA ALA A 202 4.66 18.32 -23.19
C ALA A 202 5.99 17.96 -22.50
N ASN A 203 6.37 18.68 -21.44
CA ASN A 203 7.64 18.52 -20.73
C ASN A 203 7.52 17.75 -19.40
N TRP A 204 6.41 17.04 -19.14
CA TRP A 204 6.15 16.40 -17.85
C TRP A 204 7.27 15.44 -17.40
N GLN A 205 7.97 14.77 -18.33
CA GLN A 205 9.07 13.85 -17.98
C GLN A 205 10.22 14.55 -17.25
N GLN A 206 10.42 15.85 -17.51
CA GLN A 206 11.47 16.66 -16.88
C GLN A 206 11.14 17.00 -15.41
N ARG A 207 9.87 16.85 -15.01
CA ARG A 207 9.37 17.16 -13.66
C ARG A 207 9.03 15.90 -12.85
N THR A 208 9.60 14.75 -13.23
CA THR A 208 9.29 13.48 -12.56
C THR A 208 9.95 13.39 -11.18
N GLY A 209 9.23 12.76 -10.25
CA GLY A 209 9.78 12.28 -8.98
C GLY A 209 10.32 10.87 -9.14
N LYS A 210 11.33 10.53 -8.34
CA LYS A 210 11.94 9.20 -8.31
C LYS A 210 11.84 8.59 -6.93
N ARG A 211 11.45 7.33 -6.86
CA ARG A 211 11.49 6.50 -5.66
C ARG A 211 12.24 5.21 -5.99
N VAL A 212 13.05 4.73 -5.06
CA VAL A 212 13.69 3.41 -5.18
C VAL A 212 12.94 2.45 -4.28
N GLU A 213 12.43 1.35 -4.84
CA GLU A 213 11.77 0.30 -4.07
C GLU A 213 12.78 -0.38 -3.13
N PRO A 214 12.49 -0.49 -1.82
CA PRO A 214 13.52 -0.78 -0.81
C PRO A 214 14.07 -2.22 -0.82
N VAL A 215 13.39 -3.18 -1.46
CA VAL A 215 13.78 -4.61 -1.43
C VAL A 215 14.53 -5.02 -2.69
N SER A 216 14.06 -4.56 -3.85
CA SER A 216 14.53 -4.94 -5.18
C SER A 216 15.41 -3.88 -5.83
N GLY A 217 15.36 -2.63 -5.36
CA GLY A 217 16.06 -1.52 -5.99
C GLY A 217 15.42 -1.01 -7.29
N VAL A 218 14.19 -1.45 -7.61
CA VAL A 218 13.44 -0.97 -8.78
C VAL A 218 13.27 0.55 -8.71
N GLU A 219 13.60 1.24 -9.81
CA GLU A 219 13.38 2.67 -9.98
C GLU A 219 11.92 2.93 -10.36
N ILE A 220 11.22 3.67 -9.51
CA ILE A 220 9.83 4.06 -9.70
C ILE A 220 9.80 5.54 -10.09
N ILE A 221 9.23 5.82 -11.27
CA ILE A 221 9.10 7.16 -11.82
C ILE A 221 7.64 7.60 -11.72
N VAL A 222 7.41 8.76 -11.11
CA VAL A 222 6.07 9.36 -11.00
C VAL A 222 6.07 10.78 -11.59
N PRO A 223 5.01 11.20 -12.31
CA PRO A 223 4.87 12.60 -12.73
C PRO A 223 4.82 13.56 -11.53
N HIS A 224 5.12 14.84 -11.79
CA HIS A 224 4.91 15.87 -10.79
C HIS A 224 3.43 15.96 -10.39
N PRO A 225 3.09 16.32 -9.15
CA PRO A 225 1.69 16.50 -8.74
C PRO A 225 0.91 17.50 -9.58
N HIS A 226 1.56 18.56 -10.07
CA HIS A 226 0.91 19.51 -10.99
C HIS A 226 0.59 18.90 -12.35
N ASP A 227 1.47 18.07 -12.90
CA ASP A 227 1.20 17.35 -14.15
C ASP A 227 0.06 16.33 -13.97
N LEU A 228 -0.03 15.67 -12.81
CA LEU A 228 -1.18 14.83 -12.45
C LEU A 228 -2.49 15.63 -12.38
N ILE A 229 -2.47 16.83 -11.79
CA ILE A 229 -3.64 17.73 -11.77
C ILE A 229 -4.09 18.05 -13.20
N ILE A 230 -3.18 18.51 -14.06
CA ILE A 230 -3.52 18.86 -15.45
C ILE A 230 -4.05 17.65 -16.22
N SER A 231 -3.42 16.48 -16.08
CA SER A 231 -3.89 15.24 -16.70
C SER A 231 -5.32 14.87 -16.28
N LYS A 232 -5.64 15.03 -15.00
CA LYS A 232 -6.97 14.76 -14.44
C LYS A 232 -8.01 15.77 -14.90
N LEU A 233 -7.65 17.05 -14.95
CA LEU A 233 -8.53 18.09 -15.50
C LEU A 233 -8.75 17.93 -17.00
N ALA A 234 -7.78 17.41 -17.75
CA ALA A 234 -7.97 17.07 -19.16
C ALA A 234 -8.99 15.92 -19.33
N ALA A 235 -8.95 14.91 -18.45
CA ALA A 235 -9.91 13.81 -18.45
C ALA A 235 -11.33 14.22 -18.00
N GLY A 236 -11.43 15.13 -17.02
CA GLY A 236 -12.66 15.85 -16.70
C GLY A 236 -13.81 15.00 -16.11
N ARG A 237 -13.56 13.83 -15.54
CA ARG A 237 -14.63 13.05 -14.87
C ARG A 237 -14.96 13.69 -13.51
N PRO A 238 -16.18 13.53 -12.97
CA PRO A 238 -16.55 14.14 -11.68
C PRO A 238 -15.53 13.94 -10.55
N LYS A 239 -14.99 12.72 -10.40
CA LYS A 239 -13.97 12.38 -9.41
C LYS A 239 -12.60 13.04 -9.63
N ASP A 240 -12.28 13.42 -10.87
CA ASP A 240 -10.99 14.02 -11.22
C ASP A 240 -10.86 15.44 -10.63
N PHE A 241 -11.97 16.18 -10.50
CA PHE A 241 -11.99 17.49 -9.86
C PHE A 241 -11.76 17.41 -8.34
N ASP A 242 -12.31 16.38 -7.68
CA ASP A 242 -12.08 16.12 -6.26
C ASP A 242 -10.61 15.78 -6.02
N PHE A 243 -10.04 14.88 -6.83
CA PHE A 243 -8.62 14.57 -6.80
C PHE A 243 -7.77 15.82 -6.96
N ALA A 244 -8.01 16.61 -8.02
CA ALA A 244 -7.21 17.81 -8.30
C ALA A 244 -7.29 18.84 -7.17
N ALA A 245 -8.47 19.05 -6.58
CA ALA A 245 -8.64 19.95 -5.45
C ALA A 245 -7.93 19.43 -4.18
N SER A 246 -7.98 18.12 -3.92
CA SER A 246 -7.27 17.50 -2.80
C SER A 246 -5.75 17.61 -2.95
N VAL A 247 -5.20 17.30 -4.13
CA VAL A 247 -3.75 17.40 -4.38
C VAL A 247 -3.26 18.85 -4.24
N ALA A 248 -4.01 19.83 -4.74
CA ALA A 248 -3.63 21.24 -4.68
C ALA A 248 -3.49 21.80 -3.25
N ARG A 249 -4.07 21.14 -2.25
CA ARG A 249 -3.88 21.52 -0.83
C ARG A 249 -2.48 21.19 -0.33
N PHE A 250 -1.87 20.13 -0.85
CA PHE A 250 -0.50 19.71 -0.53
C PHE A 250 0.51 20.33 -1.49
N PHE A 251 0.10 20.51 -2.75
CA PHE A 251 0.90 21.09 -3.82
C PHE A 251 0.20 22.30 -4.44
N PRO A 252 0.23 23.47 -3.76
CA PRO A 252 -0.34 24.70 -4.31
C PRO A 252 0.19 24.96 -5.71
N MET A 253 -0.70 25.36 -6.61
CA MET A 253 -0.36 25.66 -8.00
C MET A 253 -0.64 27.14 -8.28
N PRO A 254 0.39 28.01 -8.20
CA PRO A 254 0.28 29.42 -8.54
C PRO A 254 -0.24 29.66 -9.96
N HIS A 255 -0.87 30.81 -10.20
CA HIS A 255 -1.51 31.12 -11.48
C HIS A 255 -0.54 31.10 -12.67
N ASN A 256 0.70 31.57 -12.50
CA ASN A 256 1.73 31.50 -13.54
C ASN A 256 2.07 30.05 -13.90
N VAL A 257 2.28 29.18 -12.90
CA VAL A 257 2.57 27.76 -13.11
C VAL A 257 1.42 27.06 -13.82
N LEU A 258 0.18 27.32 -13.40
CA LEU A 258 -1.00 26.78 -14.08
C LEU A 258 -1.05 27.19 -15.56
N ASN A 259 -0.81 28.47 -15.87
CA ASN A 259 -0.84 28.94 -17.25
C ASN A 259 0.28 28.34 -18.10
N GLU A 260 1.48 28.21 -17.54
CA GLU A 260 2.61 27.53 -18.20
C GLU A 260 2.25 26.08 -18.54
N LEU A 261 1.73 25.32 -17.58
CA LEU A 261 1.36 23.93 -17.79
C LEU A 261 0.19 23.75 -18.77
N VAL A 262 -0.80 24.64 -18.76
CA VAL A 262 -1.89 24.65 -19.75
C VAL A 262 -1.35 24.94 -21.16
N ASN A 263 -0.38 25.85 -21.29
CA ASN A 263 0.25 26.14 -22.57
C ASN A 263 1.10 24.97 -23.10
N GLU A 264 1.86 24.31 -22.21
CA GLU A 264 2.58 23.08 -22.52
C GLU A 264 1.62 21.93 -22.90
N PHE A 265 0.50 21.79 -22.20
CA PHE A 265 -0.52 20.80 -22.52
C PHE A 265 -1.13 21.06 -23.89
N ARG A 266 -1.49 22.31 -24.20
CA ARG A 266 -1.97 22.70 -25.54
C ARG A 266 -0.99 22.32 -26.63
N ALA A 267 0.30 22.53 -26.41
CA ALA A 267 1.33 22.20 -27.40
C ALA A 267 1.36 20.69 -27.70
N ALA A 268 1.14 19.84 -26.69
CA ALA A 268 1.07 18.38 -26.86
C ALA A 268 -0.30 17.88 -27.37
N HIS A 269 -1.38 18.53 -26.95
CA HIS A 269 -2.76 18.07 -27.14
C HIS A 269 -3.70 19.21 -27.57
N PRO A 270 -3.49 19.81 -28.76
CA PRO A 270 -4.23 21.01 -29.18
C PRO A 270 -5.75 20.78 -29.25
N GLN A 271 -6.18 19.57 -29.61
CA GLN A 271 -7.60 19.21 -29.70
C GLN A 271 -8.31 19.17 -28.34
N ALA A 272 -7.56 18.99 -27.24
CA ALA A 272 -8.12 18.89 -25.89
C ALA A 272 -8.03 20.22 -25.11
N GLU A 273 -7.47 21.28 -25.69
CA GLU A 273 -7.26 22.56 -25.00
C GLU A 273 -8.58 23.16 -24.49
N ALA A 274 -9.61 23.23 -25.34
CA ALA A 274 -10.88 23.87 -24.98
C ALA A 274 -11.54 23.18 -23.79
N VAL A 275 -11.50 21.84 -23.76
CA VAL A 275 -12.02 21.02 -22.66
C VAL A 275 -11.20 21.26 -21.39
N LEU A 276 -9.86 21.23 -21.47
CA LEU A 276 -9.01 21.49 -20.32
C LEU A 276 -9.28 22.87 -19.72
N ARG A 277 -9.37 23.92 -20.54
CA ARG A 277 -9.64 25.30 -20.06
C ARG A 277 -10.98 25.41 -19.34
N ALA A 278 -12.03 24.82 -19.88
CA ALA A 278 -13.33 24.78 -19.21
C ALA A 278 -13.24 24.06 -17.85
N ASN A 279 -12.55 22.92 -17.80
CA ASN A 279 -12.37 22.15 -16.57
C ASN A 279 -11.50 22.88 -15.53
N VAL A 280 -10.51 23.66 -15.96
CA VAL A 280 -9.71 24.51 -15.08
C VAL A 280 -10.58 25.55 -14.36
N GLU A 281 -11.53 26.18 -15.04
CA GLU A 281 -12.43 27.16 -14.41
C GLU A 281 -13.40 26.52 -13.40
N ILE A 282 -13.91 25.33 -13.72
CA ILE A 282 -14.70 24.52 -12.77
C ILE A 282 -13.89 24.19 -11.51
N TRP A 283 -12.64 23.74 -11.70
CA TRP A 283 -11.75 23.38 -10.62
C TRP A 283 -11.35 24.57 -9.73
N LYS A 284 -11.05 25.73 -10.33
CA LYS A 284 -10.78 26.98 -9.59
C LYS A 284 -11.96 27.35 -8.69
N SER A 285 -13.17 27.30 -9.23
CA SER A 285 -14.41 27.58 -8.49
C SER A 285 -14.60 26.64 -7.30
N LYS A 286 -14.25 25.36 -7.48
CA LYS A 286 -14.29 24.35 -6.41
C LYS A 286 -13.27 24.61 -5.30
N ILE A 287 -12.03 24.98 -5.64
CA ILE A 287 -11.01 25.32 -4.65
C ILE A 287 -11.43 26.54 -3.81
N LEU A 288 -11.95 27.60 -4.46
CA LEU A 288 -12.43 28.80 -3.76
C LEU A 288 -13.59 28.48 -2.81
N THR A 289 -14.53 27.65 -3.23
CA THR A 289 -15.67 27.22 -2.39
C THR A 289 -15.19 26.42 -1.18
N ASN A 290 -14.19 25.56 -1.35
CA ASN A 290 -13.63 24.75 -0.27
C ASN A 290 -12.80 25.58 0.73
N ALA A 291 -12.14 26.64 0.27
CA ALA A 291 -11.45 27.59 1.14
C ALA A 291 -12.43 28.33 2.07
N ASN A 292 -13.58 28.77 1.53
CA ASN A 292 -14.59 29.50 2.30
C ASN A 292 -15.35 28.64 3.32
N LYS A 293 -15.35 27.31 3.19
CA LYS A 293 -15.98 26.39 4.17
C LYS A 293 -15.09 26.05 5.37
N LYS A 294 -13.81 26.43 5.33
CA LYS A 294 -12.83 26.17 6.41
C LYS A 294 -12.39 27.45 7.15
N GLY A 295 -12.98 28.59 6.81
CA GLY A 295 -12.78 29.88 7.48
C GLY A 295 -13.86 30.18 8.51
#